data_AF-A0A7T1ANZ6-F1
#
_entry.id   AF-A0A7T1ANZ6-F1
#
_cell.length_a   1.000
_cell.length_b   1.000
_cell.length_c   1.000
_cell.angle_alpha   90.00
_cell.angle_beta   90.00
_cell.angle_gamma   90.00
#
_symmetry.space_group_name_H-M   'P 1'
#
loop_
_entity.id
_entity.type
_entity.pdbx_description
1 polymer ?
#
loop_
_entity_poly.entity_id
_entity_poly.type
_entity_poly.pdbx_seq_one_letter_code
_entity_poly.pdbx_strand_id
1 'polypeptide(L)'
;MFGEPGFFLTAQEHDRICALVSHLPHVIANVYASQVYEKDYSFSQLAGSSFRDFTRIAGSSPEVWLDIFLTNQAQILSFIDELEEGIRIMKEIIKSGDVDGLKAFLTKVKKLKERIDGYDSL
;
A
#
# COMPACT_ATOMS: atom_id res chain seq x y z
N MET A 1 30.51 -7.64 -12.62
CA MET A 1 29.47 -8.24 -13.47
C MET A 1 28.21 -8.21 -12.63
N PHE A 2 27.28 -7.32 -12.98
CA PHE A 2 26.03 -7.11 -12.25
C PHE A 2 25.01 -8.15 -12.71
N GLY A 3 24.31 -8.75 -11.76
CA GLY A 3 23.23 -9.70 -12.00
C GLY A 3 22.73 -10.20 -10.66
N GLU A 4 21.93 -9.38 -9.98
CA GLU A 4 21.01 -9.87 -8.94
C GLU A 4 20.26 -11.08 -9.52
N PRO A 5 20.10 -12.19 -8.77
CA PRO A 5 19.37 -13.35 -9.27
C PRO A 5 17.92 -12.95 -9.60
N GLY A 6 17.55 -13.05 -10.87
CA GLY A 6 16.17 -12.82 -11.32
C GLY A 6 15.24 -13.94 -10.85
N PHE A 7 14.00 -13.59 -10.50
CA PHE A 7 12.95 -14.56 -10.22
C PHE A 7 12.27 -14.99 -11.52
N PHE A 8 12.08 -16.31 -11.72
CA PHE A 8 11.24 -16.82 -12.79
C PHE A 8 9.81 -17.02 -12.27
N LEU A 9 8.88 -16.25 -12.81
CA LEU A 9 7.47 -16.24 -12.43
C LEU A 9 6.61 -16.58 -13.64
N THR A 10 5.48 -17.25 -13.41
CA THR A 10 4.41 -17.29 -14.40
C THR A 10 3.80 -15.89 -14.55
N ALA A 11 3.14 -15.61 -15.68
CA ALA A 11 2.46 -14.34 -15.91
C ALA A 11 1.43 -14.04 -14.80
N GLN A 12 0.69 -15.06 -14.35
CA GLN A 12 -0.31 -14.92 -13.30
C GLN A 12 0.32 -14.59 -11.93
N GLU A 13 1.45 -15.21 -11.58
CA GLU A 13 2.17 -14.91 -10.34
C GLU A 13 2.75 -13.49 -10.37
N HIS A 14 3.35 -13.10 -11.49
CA HIS A 14 3.83 -11.75 -11.71
C HIS A 14 2.70 -10.73 -11.50
N ASP A 15 1.56 -10.90 -12.16
CA ASP A 15 0.46 -9.95 -12.09
C ASP A 15 -0.13 -9.85 -10.68
N ARG A 16 -0.26 -10.99 -9.98
CA ARG A 16 -0.70 -11.01 -8.58
C ARG A 16 0.27 -10.29 -7.66
N ILE A 17 1.59 -10.54 -7.81
CA ILE A 17 2.61 -9.87 -7.00
C ILE A 17 2.61 -8.37 -7.28
N CYS A 18 2.66 -7.97 -8.55
CA CYS A 18 2.62 -6.57 -8.96
C CYS A 18 1.36 -5.86 -8.48
N ALA A 19 0.19 -6.52 -8.53
CA ALA A 19 -1.04 -5.95 -7.99
C ALA A 19 -0.90 -5.59 -6.50
N LEU A 20 -0.31 -6.47 -5.69
CA LEU A 20 -0.17 -6.25 -4.25
C LEU A 20 0.94 -5.26 -3.90
N VAL A 21 2.14 -5.40 -4.47
CA VAL A 21 3.33 -4.64 -4.03
C VAL A 21 3.61 -3.38 -4.85
N SER A 22 2.92 -3.17 -5.97
CA SER A 22 3.10 -2.00 -6.84
C SER A 22 1.78 -1.29 -7.12
N HIS A 23 0.77 -1.97 -7.69
CA HIS A 23 -0.42 -1.30 -8.19
C HIS A 23 -1.34 -0.81 -7.08
N LEU A 24 -1.63 -1.65 -6.08
CA LEU A 24 -2.46 -1.28 -4.94
C LEU A 24 -1.86 -0.09 -4.16
N PRO A 25 -0.55 -0.02 -3.86
CA PRO A 25 0.06 1.19 -3.29
C PRO A 25 -0.27 2.48 -4.06
N HIS A 26 -0.27 2.44 -5.39
CA HIS A 26 -0.67 3.60 -6.21
C HIS A 26 -2.15 3.94 -6.07
N VAL A 27 -3.04 2.95 -6.00
CA VAL A 27 -4.48 3.18 -5.71
C VAL A 27 -4.63 3.91 -4.37
N ILE A 28 -4.04 3.37 -3.31
CA ILE A 28 -4.18 3.92 -1.96
C ILE A 28 -3.58 5.33 -1.87
N ALA A 29 -2.38 5.54 -2.43
CA ALA A 29 -1.70 6.83 -2.40
C ALA A 29 -2.51 7.92 -3.12
N ASN A 30 -3.08 7.61 -4.30
CA ASN A 30 -3.92 8.56 -5.05
C ASN A 30 -5.22 8.88 -4.31
N VAL A 31 -5.91 7.87 -3.78
CA VAL A 31 -7.15 8.07 -3.00
C VAL A 31 -6.88 8.93 -1.77
N TYR A 32 -5.83 8.62 -1.02
CA TYR A 32 -5.48 9.37 0.20
C TYR A 32 -5.05 10.81 -0.11
N ALA A 33 -4.24 11.01 -1.15
CA ALA A 33 -3.84 12.35 -1.58
C ALA A 33 -5.07 13.18 -2.02
N SER A 34 -5.98 12.60 -2.82
CA SER A 34 -7.21 13.27 -3.26
C SER A 34 -8.05 13.71 -2.07
N GLN A 35 -8.26 12.84 -1.08
CA GLN A 35 -9.02 13.17 0.12
C GLN A 35 -8.45 14.35 0.91
N VAL A 36 -7.12 14.46 0.99
CA VAL A 36 -6.46 15.58 1.67
C VAL A 36 -6.63 16.86 0.85
N TYR A 37 -6.37 16.82 -0.46
CA TYR A 37 -6.45 18.00 -1.32
C TYR A 37 -7.87 18.53 -1.48
N GLU A 38 -8.87 17.65 -1.55
CA GLU A 38 -10.30 18.01 -1.65
C GLU A 38 -10.84 18.64 -0.35
N LYS A 39 -10.29 18.26 0.81
CA LYS A 39 -10.69 18.86 2.09
C LYS A 39 -10.09 20.26 2.26
N ASP A 40 -8.77 20.35 2.16
CA ASP A 40 -8.04 21.61 2.18
C ASP A 40 -6.62 21.37 1.68
N TYR A 41 -6.29 21.92 0.51
CA TYR A 41 -4.95 21.83 -0.06
C TYR A 41 -3.86 22.35 0.90
N SER A 42 -4.16 23.35 1.74
CA SER A 42 -3.19 23.89 2.69
C SER A 42 -2.79 22.88 3.78
N PHE A 43 -3.59 21.86 4.07
CA PHE A 43 -3.22 20.80 5.01
C PHE A 43 -2.01 19.99 4.53
N SER A 44 -1.80 19.90 3.22
CA SER A 44 -0.60 19.28 2.66
C SER A 44 0.67 20.05 2.98
N GLN A 45 0.57 21.37 3.22
CA GLN A 45 1.70 22.21 3.62
C GLN A 45 2.08 21.98 5.09
N LEU A 46 1.11 21.62 5.92
CA LEU A 46 1.28 21.25 7.32
C LEU A 46 1.68 19.79 7.51
N ALA A 47 1.63 18.99 6.45
CA ALA A 47 1.87 17.57 6.53
C ALA A 47 3.37 17.25 6.71
N GLY A 48 3.65 16.34 7.66
CA GLY A 48 4.99 15.85 7.95
C GLY A 48 5.58 14.96 6.84
N SER A 49 6.79 14.45 7.07
CA SER A 49 7.48 13.56 6.12
C SER A 49 6.68 12.30 5.78
N SER A 50 5.94 11.74 6.73
CA SER A 50 5.12 10.53 6.51
C SER A 50 4.07 10.69 5.41
N PHE A 51 3.40 11.84 5.34
CA PHE A 51 2.46 12.13 4.26
C PHE A 51 3.21 12.23 2.93
N ARG A 52 4.29 13.01 2.89
CA ARG A 52 5.10 13.23 1.67
C ARG A 52 5.64 11.92 1.11
N ASP A 53 6.15 11.04 1.99
CA ASP A 53 6.69 9.74 1.61
C ASP A 53 5.58 8.81 1.08
N PHE A 54 4.43 8.79 1.76
CA PHE A 54 3.30 7.94 1.38
C PHE A 54 2.65 8.39 0.07
N THR A 55 2.51 9.69 -0.15
CA THR A 55 1.94 10.25 -1.38
C THR A 55 2.97 10.50 -2.47
N ARG A 56 4.24 10.13 -2.29
CA ARG A 56 5.31 10.34 -3.29
C ARG A 56 4.98 9.71 -4.64
N ILE A 57 4.23 8.62 -4.63
CA ILE A 57 3.83 7.87 -5.82
C ILE A 57 2.43 8.25 -6.36
N ALA A 58 1.71 9.11 -5.63
CA ALA A 58 0.45 9.68 -6.12
C ALA A 58 0.71 10.68 -7.25
N GLY A 59 -0.26 10.88 -8.15
CA GLY A 59 -0.12 11.80 -9.27
C GLY A 59 0.88 11.35 -10.36
N SER A 60 1.22 10.06 -10.39
CA SER A 60 1.97 9.45 -11.50
C SER A 60 1.17 9.52 -12.82
N SER A 61 1.84 9.35 -13.98
CA SER A 61 1.23 9.53 -15.32
C SER A 61 -0.13 8.80 -15.45
N PRO A 62 -1.22 9.54 -15.71
CA PRO A 62 -2.55 8.95 -15.90
C PRO A 62 -2.59 7.92 -17.04
N GLU A 63 -1.86 8.15 -18.13
CA GLU A 63 -1.83 7.27 -19.30
C GLU A 63 -1.27 5.90 -18.94
N VAL A 64 -0.14 5.87 -18.22
CA VAL A 64 0.49 4.61 -17.78
C VAL A 64 -0.38 3.87 -16.79
N TRP A 65 -0.93 4.59 -15.80
CA TRP A 65 -1.68 3.96 -14.72
C TRP A 65 -3.07 3.51 -15.16
N LEU A 66 -3.67 4.16 -16.15
CA LEU A 66 -4.89 3.70 -16.79
C LEU A 66 -4.69 2.30 -17.40
N ASP A 67 -3.64 2.12 -18.19
CA ASP A 67 -3.33 0.84 -18.82
C ASP A 67 -3.06 -0.25 -17.77
N ILE A 68 -2.27 0.07 -16.72
CA ILE A 68 -1.99 -0.88 -15.62
C ILE A 68 -3.28 -1.31 -14.90
N PHE A 69 -4.14 -0.34 -14.58
CA PHE A 69 -5.39 -0.63 -13.86
C PHE A 69 -6.36 -1.45 -14.69
N LEU A 70 -6.45 -1.20 -16.00
CA LEU A 70 -7.34 -1.94 -16.89
C LEU A 70 -6.78 -3.34 -17.21
N THR A 71 -5.48 -3.48 -17.39
CA THR A 71 -4.85 -4.77 -17.76
C THR A 71 -4.76 -5.75 -16.58
N ASN A 72 -4.61 -5.27 -15.34
CA ASN A 72 -4.53 -6.11 -14.14
C ASN A 72 -5.71 -5.91 -13.16
N GLN A 73 -6.86 -5.50 -13.69
CA GLN A 73 -8.04 -5.10 -12.91
C GLN A 73 -8.46 -6.16 -11.88
N ALA A 74 -8.54 -7.44 -12.28
CA ALA A 74 -9.05 -8.50 -11.43
C ALA A 74 -8.22 -8.70 -10.16
N GLN A 75 -6.88 -8.70 -10.27
CA GLN A 75 -6.00 -8.84 -9.10
C GLN A 75 -6.06 -7.59 -8.23
N ILE A 76 -6.09 -6.40 -8.85
CA ILE A 76 -6.17 -5.13 -8.11
C ILE A 76 -7.46 -5.08 -7.28
N LEU A 77 -8.62 -5.40 -7.88
CA LEU A 77 -9.90 -5.44 -7.17
C LEU A 77 -9.89 -6.45 -6.02
N SER A 78 -9.35 -7.65 -6.24
CA SER A 78 -9.22 -8.66 -5.18
C SER A 78 -8.44 -8.12 -3.97
N PHE A 79 -7.34 -7.40 -4.19
CA PHE A 79 -6.56 -6.83 -3.09
C PHE A 79 -7.17 -5.55 -2.51
N ILE A 80 -7.98 -4.80 -3.27
CA ILE A 80 -8.80 -3.72 -2.73
C ILE A 80 -9.79 -4.30 -1.72
N ASP A 81 -10.49 -5.38 -2.06
CA ASP A 81 -11.45 -6.03 -1.15
C ASP A 81 -10.77 -6.51 0.15
N GLU A 82 -9.58 -7.12 0.05
CA GLU A 82 -8.78 -7.52 1.21
C GLU A 82 -8.36 -6.31 2.08
N LEU A 83 -8.00 -5.20 1.44
CA LEU A 83 -7.63 -3.96 2.13
C LEU A 83 -8.85 -3.34 2.84
N GLU A 84 -10.00 -3.27 2.17
CA GLU A 84 -11.23 -2.74 2.74
C GLU A 84 -11.63 -3.51 4.00
N GLU A 85 -11.53 -4.84 3.98
CA GLU A 85 -11.78 -5.67 5.15
C GLU A 85 -10.77 -5.39 6.28
N GLY A 86 -9.49 -5.23 5.95
CA GLY A 86 -8.46 -4.84 6.92
C GLY A 86 -8.73 -3.48 7.57
N ILE A 87 -9.12 -2.48 6.77
CA ILE A 87 -9.50 -1.14 7.25
C ILE A 87 -10.75 -1.23 8.12
N ARG A 88 -11.75 -2.03 7.72
CA ARG A 88 -12.99 -2.24 8.47
C ARG A 88 -12.70 -2.83 9.86
N ILE A 89 -11.87 -3.87 9.93
CA ILE A 89 -11.46 -4.48 11.21
C ILE A 89 -10.75 -3.46 12.09
N MET A 90 -9.76 -2.72 11.54
CA MET A 90 -9.02 -1.71 12.29
C MET A 90 -9.94 -0.59 12.81
N LYS A 91 -10.90 -0.15 12.00
CA LYS A 91 -11.91 0.83 12.40
C LYS A 91 -12.71 0.36 13.61
N GLU A 92 -13.15 -0.90 13.63
CA GLU A 92 -13.91 -1.43 14.76
C GLU A 92 -13.06 -1.57 16.03
N ILE A 93 -11.80 -1.99 15.92
CA ILE A 93 -10.84 -2.04 17.04
C ILE A 93 -10.65 -0.63 17.64
N ILE A 94 -10.44 0.39 16.79
CA ILE A 94 -10.30 1.78 17.23
C ILE A 94 -11.59 2.26 17.92
N LYS A 95 -12.73 1.98 17.31
CA LYS A 95 -14.05 2.43 17.80
C LYS A 95 -14.42 1.81 19.14
N SER A 96 -14.05 0.55 19.38
CA SER A 96 -14.30 -0.13 20.65
C SER A 96 -13.32 0.27 21.76
N GLY A 97 -12.23 0.96 21.43
CA GLY A 97 -11.16 1.26 22.37
C GLY A 97 -10.37 0.03 22.80
N ASP A 98 -10.33 -1.01 21.97
CA ASP A 98 -9.63 -2.27 22.25
C ASP A 98 -8.10 -2.08 22.19
N VAL A 99 -7.53 -1.71 23.33
CA VAL A 99 -6.10 -1.46 23.50
C VAL A 99 -5.27 -2.71 23.18
N ASP A 100 -5.75 -3.89 23.59
CA ASP A 100 -5.02 -5.14 23.37
C ASP A 100 -5.04 -5.53 21.88
N GLY A 101 -6.18 -5.36 21.21
CA GLY A 101 -6.31 -5.53 19.77
C GLY A 101 -5.39 -4.60 18.97
N LEU A 102 -5.34 -3.31 19.33
CA LEU A 102 -4.41 -2.35 18.72
C LEU A 102 -2.96 -2.77 18.91
N LYS A 103 -2.58 -3.11 20.14
CA LYS A 103 -1.20 -3.51 20.47
C LYS A 103 -0.81 -4.79 19.73
N ALA A 104 -1.71 -5.76 19.64
CA ALA A 104 -1.49 -7.00 18.92
C ALA A 104 -1.25 -6.75 17.43
N PHE A 105 -2.10 -5.93 16.78
CA PHE A 105 -1.95 -5.60 15.36
C PHE A 105 -0.62 -4.88 15.08
N LEU A 106 -0.32 -3.82 15.84
CA LEU A 106 0.91 -3.04 15.65
C LEU A 106 2.17 -3.89 15.89
N THR A 107 2.13 -4.77 16.90
CA THR A 107 3.24 -5.70 17.19
C THR A 107 3.41 -6.73 16.08
N LYS A 108 2.32 -7.25 15.52
CA LYS A 108 2.36 -8.17 14.39
C LYS A 108 3.05 -7.52 13.18
N VAL A 109 2.64 -6.31 12.82
CA VAL A 109 3.23 -5.57 11.68
C VAL A 109 4.71 -5.26 11.93
N LYS A 110 5.07 -4.80 13.13
CA LYS A 110 6.48 -4.54 13.50
C LYS A 110 7.36 -5.77 13.32
N LYS A 111 6.93 -6.93 13.84
CA LYS A 111 7.66 -8.20 13.72
C LYS A 111 7.82 -8.67 12.26
N LEU A 112 6.80 -8.45 11.43
CA LEU A 112 6.88 -8.80 10.01
C LEU A 112 7.89 -7.91 9.29
N LYS A 113 7.89 -6.61 9.58
CA LYS A 113 8.84 -5.66 8.99
C LYS A 113 10.29 -6.00 9.37
N GLU A 114 10.56 -6.24 10.66
CA GLU A 114 11.91 -6.60 11.14
C GLU A 114 12.46 -7.88 10.47
N ARG A 115 11.60 -8.82 10.07
CA ARG A 115 12.01 -10.02 9.33
C ARG A 115 12.44 -9.72 7.90
N ILE A 116 11.78 -8.76 7.25
CA ILE A 116 12.11 -8.33 5.88
C ILE A 116 13.42 -7.55 5.91
N ASP A 117 13.51 -6.54 6.79
CA ASP A 117 14.72 -5.72 6.92
C ASP A 117 15.95 -6.57 7.33
N GLY A 118 15.74 -7.64 8.09
CA GLY A 118 16.79 -8.60 8.45
C GLY A 118 17.27 -9.47 7.29
N TYR A 119 16.45 -9.68 6.26
CA TYR A 119 16.81 -10.42 5.04
C TYR A 119 17.77 -9.61 4.16
N ASP A 120 17.66 -8.28 4.15
CA ASP A 120 18.55 -7.36 3.43
C ASP A 120 19.94 -7.19 4.10
N SER A 121 20.18 -7.86 5.23
CA SER A 121 21.42 -7.77 6.02
C SER A 121 22.26 -9.07 6.06
N LEU A 122 21.93 -10.04 5.21
CA LEU A 122 22.68 -11.28 4.96
C LEU A 122 23.15 -11.35 3.50
#